data_AF-A0A951MTR5-F1
#
_entry.id   AF-A0A951MTR5-F1
#
_cell.length_a   1.000
_cell.length_b   1.000
_cell.length_c   1.000
_cell.angle_alpha   90.00
_cell.angle_beta   90.00
_cell.angle_gamma   90.00
#
_symmetry.space_group_name_H-M   'P 1'
#
loop_
_entity.id
_entity.type
_entity.pdbx_description
1 polymer ?
#
loop_
_entity_poly.entity_id
_entity_poly.type
_entity_poly.pdbx_seq_one_letter_code
_entity_poly.pdbx_strand_id
1 'polypeptide(L)' 'MEQQPPPSPMRLLEILKDRFGALEAVANSSIKLARYAPEDELAMDLLVAEAVLEFGSSLREAGDGAMQWARARGVAPLP' A
#
# COMPACT_ATOMS: atom_id res chain seq x y z
N MET A 1 21.61 -17.80 17.97
CA MET A 1 20.90 -17.07 16.91
C MET A 1 20.99 -15.59 17.28
N GLU A 2 21.83 -14.82 16.58
CA GLU A 2 21.86 -13.38 16.77
C GLU A 2 20.53 -12.80 16.26
N GLN A 3 19.76 -12.15 17.13
CA GLN A 3 18.51 -11.50 16.74
C GLN A 3 18.88 -10.30 15.86
N GLN A 4 18.48 -10.32 14.59
CA GLN A 4 18.57 -9.13 13.75
C GLN A 4 17.75 -8.00 14.39
N PRO A 5 18.27 -6.76 14.42
CA PRO A 5 17.49 -5.63 14.89
C PRO A 5 16.21 -5.50 14.05
N PRO A 6 15.08 -5.10 14.66
CA PRO A 6 13.85 -4.91 13.93
C PRO A 6 14.07 -3.87 12.80
N PRO A 7 13.42 -4.05 11.64
CA PRO A 7 13.51 -3.10 10.54
C PRO A 7 13.08 -1.70 11.00
N SER A 8 13.73 -0.67 10.46
CA SER A 8 13.35 0.71 10.75
C SER A 8 11.88 0.96 10.35
N PRO A 9 11.16 1.88 11.02
CA PRO A 9 9.79 2.24 10.62
C PRO A 9 9.67 2.62 9.14
N MET A 10 10.71 3.24 8.57
CA MET A 10 10.71 3.56 7.14
C MET A 10 10.79 2.32 6.27
N ARG A 11 11.64 1.36 6.65
CA ARG A 11 11.73 0.08 5.95
C ARG A 11 10.43 -0.72 6.05
N LEU A 12 9.73 -0.64 7.18
CA LEU A 12 8.40 -1.23 7.34
C LEU A 12 7.37 -0.60 6.41
N LEU A 13 7.34 0.73 6.30
CA LEU A 13 6.44 1.45 5.38
C LEU A 13 6.71 1.11 3.92
N GLU A 14 7.97 1.00 3.51
CA GLU A 14 8.35 0.57 2.15
C GLU A 14 7.86 -0.86 1.85
N ILE A 15 8.11 -1.80 2.79
CA ILE A 15 7.66 -3.18 2.65
C ILE A 15 6.14 -3.22 2.58
N LEU A 16 5.44 -2.49 3.45
CA LEU A 16 3.98 -2.42 3.43
C LEU A 16 3.49 -1.91 2.07
N LYS A 17 4.07 -0.81 1.56
CA LYS A 17 3.70 -0.25 0.24
C LYS A 17 3.93 -1.25 -0.90
N ASP A 18 5.07 -1.92 -0.92
CA ASP A 18 5.41 -2.91 -1.92
C ASP A 18 4.46 -4.12 -1.89
N ARG A 19 4.18 -4.64 -0.69
CA ARG A 19 3.29 -5.79 -0.52
C ARG A 19 1.82 -5.45 -0.73
N PHE A 20 1.42 -4.21 -0.46
CA PHE A 20 0.03 -3.76 -0.62
C PHE A 20 -0.41 -3.68 -2.09
N GLY A 21 0.53 -3.53 -3.04
CA GLY A 21 0.21 -3.43 -4.46
C GLY A 21 -0.57 -4.64 -5.02
N ALA A 22 -0.41 -5.84 -4.44
CA ALA A 22 -1.21 -7.01 -4.83
C ALA A 22 -2.70 -6.83 -4.52
N LEU A 23 -3.03 -6.23 -3.37
CA LEU A 23 -4.41 -5.93 -3.00
C LEU A 23 -5.01 -4.87 -3.93
N GLU A 24 -4.24 -3.83 -4.26
CA GLU A 24 -4.69 -2.81 -5.23
C GLU A 24 -4.95 -3.40 -6.62
N ALA A 25 -4.14 -4.37 -7.06
CA ALA A 25 -4.35 -5.02 -8.35
C ALA A 25 -5.67 -5.81 -8.37
N VAL A 26 -6.00 -6.52 -7.29
CA VAL A 26 -7.27 -7.25 -7.16
C VAL A 26 -8.45 -6.29 -7.08
N ALA A 27 -8.34 -5.21 -6.30
CA ALA A 27 -9.36 -4.18 -6.20
C ALA A 27 -9.67 -3.53 -7.56
N ASN A 28 -8.63 -3.09 -8.28
CA ASN A 28 -8.76 -2.54 -9.63
C ASN A 28 -9.41 -3.54 -10.60
N SER A 29 -9.05 -4.83 -10.51
CA SER A 29 -9.61 -5.87 -11.36
C SER A 29 -11.09 -6.08 -11.09
N SER A 30 -11.48 -6.11 -9.81
CA SER A 30 -12.88 -6.31 -9.38
C SER A 30 -13.77 -5.14 -9.82
N ILE A 31 -13.31 -3.90 -9.66
CA ILE A 31 -14.01 -2.70 -10.15
C ILE A 31 -14.19 -2.72 -11.67
N LYS A 32 -13.18 -3.19 -12.42
CA LYS A 32 -13.27 -3.30 -13.89
C LYS A 32 -14.25 -4.40 -14.31
N LEU A 33 -14.21 -5.55 -13.64
CA LEU A 33 -15.03 -6.72 -13.95
C LEU A 33 -16.51 -6.54 -13.60
N ALA A 34 -16.83 -5.74 -12.57
CA ALA A 34 -18.21 -5.46 -12.17
C ALA A 34 -19.08 -4.80 -13.25
N ARG A 35 -18.47 -4.32 -14.34
CA ARG A 35 -19.20 -3.83 -15.53
C ARG A 35 -19.75 -4.95 -16.41
N TYR A 36 -19.27 -6.17 -16.19
CA TYR A 36 -19.45 -7.31 -17.10
C TYR A 36 -19.82 -8.62 -16.38
N ALA A 37 -19.66 -8.69 -15.05
CA ALA A 37 -19.93 -9.86 -14.23
C ALA A 37 -20.83 -9.50 -13.03
N PRO A 38 -21.68 -10.43 -12.56
CA PRO A 38 -22.46 -10.24 -11.35
C PRO A 38 -21.55 -10.20 -10.11
N GLU A 39 -22.03 -9.59 -9.01
CA GLU A 39 -21.22 -9.28 -7.82
C GLU A 39 -20.66 -10.53 -7.11
N ASP A 40 -21.39 -11.65 -7.14
CA ASP A 40 -20.98 -12.92 -6.53
C ASP A 40 -19.84 -13.63 -7.28
N GLU A 41 -19.55 -13.21 -8.52
CA GLU A 41 -18.42 -13.69 -9.31
C GLU A 41 -17.15 -12.83 -9.15
N LEU A 42 -17.23 -11.70 -8.42
CA LEU A 42 -16.10 -10.81 -8.20
C LEU A 42 -15.14 -11.37 -7.14
N ALA A 43 -13.84 -11.20 -7.37
CA ALA A 43 -12.81 -11.60 -6.41
C ALA A 43 -12.80 -10.72 -5.14
N MET A 44 -13.45 -9.57 -5.18
CA MET A 44 -13.56 -8.62 -4.08
C MET A 44 -14.87 -7.84 -4.23
N ASP A 45 -15.59 -7.68 -3.11
CA ASP A 45 -16.73 -6.77 -3.01
C ASP A 45 -16.33 -5.35 -3.42
N LEU A 46 -17.25 -4.62 -4.06
CA LEU A 46 -16.94 -3.29 -4.62
C LEU A 46 -16.62 -2.25 -3.56
N LEU A 47 -17.34 -2.23 -2.42
CA LEU A 47 -17.04 -1.30 -1.34
C LEU A 47 -15.68 -1.61 -0.71
N VAL A 48 -15.35 -2.90 -0.59
CA VAL A 48 -14.02 -3.34 -0.13
C VAL A 48 -12.93 -2.93 -1.12
N ALA A 49 -13.18 -3.06 -2.42
CA ALA A 49 -12.24 -2.64 -3.46
C ALA A 49 -11.97 -1.14 -3.42
N GLU A 50 -13.00 -0.31 -3.26
CA GLU A 50 -12.86 1.13 -3.10
C GLU A 50 -12.04 1.48 -1.84
N ALA A 51 -12.34 0.84 -0.70
CA ALA A 51 -11.60 1.05 0.55
C ALA A 51 -10.13 0.64 0.43
N VAL A 52 -9.82 -0.44 -0.30
CA VAL A 52 -8.44 -0.87 -0.58
C VAL A 52 -7.69 0.19 -1.39
N LEU A 53 -8.31 0.77 -2.42
CA LEU A 53 -7.68 1.81 -3.23
C LEU A 53 -7.47 3.11 -2.46
N GLU A 54 -8.43 3.51 -1.63
CA GLU A 54 -8.31 4.67 -0.74
C GLU A 54 -7.14 4.49 0.23
N PHE A 55 -7.10 3.36 0.94
CA PHE A 55 -6.00 3.06 1.87
C PHE A 55 -4.64 3.02 1.16
N GLY A 56 -4.58 2.44 -0.04
CA GLY A 56 -3.36 2.44 -0.85
C GLY A 56 -2.86 3.85 -1.19
N SER A 57 -3.78 4.79 -1.45
CA SER A 57 -3.44 6.21 -1.60
C SER A 57 -2.86 6.79 -0.31
N SER A 58 -3.55 6.61 0.82
CA SER A 58 -3.09 7.10 2.12
C SER A 58 -1.71 6.54 2.50
N LEU A 59 -1.43 5.28 2.16
CA LEU A 59 -0.14 4.64 2.42
C LEU A 59 0.99 5.29 1.59
N ARG A 60 0.73 5.62 0.33
CA ARG A 60 1.69 6.35 -0.51
C ARG A 60 1.94 7.75 0.03
N GLU A 61 0.88 8.48 0.38
CA GLU A 61 0.97 9.83 0.94
C GLU A 61 1.76 9.85 2.27
N ALA A 62 1.51 8.88 3.15
CA ALA A 62 2.27 8.73 4.39
C ALA A 62 3.76 8.45 4.13
N GLY A 63 4.07 7.59 3.15
CA GLY A 63 5.45 7.31 2.74
C GLY A 63 6.16 8.55 2.19
N ASP A 64 5.51 9.30 1.31
CA ASP A 64 6.06 10.52 0.72
C ASP A 64 6.25 11.62 1.78
N GLY A 65 5.26 11.80 2.67
CA GLY A 65 5.34 12.74 3.79
C GLY A 65 6.47 12.40 4.77
N ALA A 66 6.64 11.12 5.10
CA ALA A 66 7.74 10.66 5.94
C ALA A 66 9.10 10.89 5.28
N MET A 67 9.23 10.65 3.97
CA MET A 67 10.47 10.90 3.23
C MET A 67 10.80 12.40 3.17
N GLN A 68 9.80 13.25 2.93
CA GLN A 68 9.98 14.71 2.94
C GLN A 68 10.42 15.20 4.32
N TRP A 69 9.77 14.72 5.39
CA TRP A 69 10.13 15.03 6.77
C TRP A 69 11.59 14.63 7.08
N ALA A 70 12.03 13.46 6.61
CA ALA A 70 13.38 12.95 6.84
C ALA A 70 14.43 13.78 6.08
N ARG A 71 14.15 14.15 4.82
CA ARG A 71 15.01 15.03 4.01
C ARG A 71 15.16 16.40 4.65
N ALA A 72 14.08 16.99 5.14
CA ALA A 72 14.10 18.29 5.80
C ALA A 72 14.98 18.33 7.06
N ARG A 73 15.22 17.18 7.70
CA ARG A 73 16.06 17.05 8.89
C ARG A 73 17.47 16.49 8.60
N GLY A 74 17.80 16.21 7.34
CA GLY A 74 19.08 15.61 6.98
C GLY A 74 19.25 14.16 7.48
N VAL A 75 18.16 13.45 7.74
CA VAL A 75 18.14 12.05 8.22
C VAL A 75 17.54 11.07 7.21
N ALA A 76 17.43 11.50 5.95
CA ALA A 76 16.91 10.67 4.88
C ALA A 76 17.81 9.43 4.66
N PRO A 77 17.23 8.25 4.40
CA PRO A 77 17.99 7.09 3.96
C PRO A 77 18.77 7.43 2.69
N LEU A 78 20.05 7.02 2.62
CA LEU A 78 20.85 7.10 1.40
C LEU A 78 20.23 6.18 0.33
N PRO A 79 20.24 6.61 -0.95
CA PRO A 79 19.70 5.83 -2.06
C PRO A 79 20.42 4.49 -2.26
#